data_AF-A0A932Q6E1-F1
#
_entry.id   AF-A0A932Q6E1-F1
#
_cell.length_a   1.000
_cell.length_b   1.000
_cell.length_c   1.000
_cell.angle_alpha   90.00
_cell.angle_beta   90.00
_cell.angle_gamma   90.00
#
_symmetry.space_group_name_H-M   'P 1'
#
loop_
_entity.id
_entity.type
_entity.pdbx_description
1 polymer ?
#
loop_
_entity_poly.entity_id
_entity_poly.type
_entity_poly.pdbx_seq_one_letter_code
_entity_poly.pdbx_strand_id
1 'polypeptide(L)'
;MNQKVNARKVLAVGITTGMLFAVGARADHCTTPPTSIDAAVSSSASYDANNKLYTYSYKLQNSKTSMLSIERFIVPTYSNPNSSTTPANWWGRYMDEGWPRMNWSTYLSHPPGVKAPAPTTSGYRPKYFALKPGDSLNGFSFQSPNPPGVGMFFVEGDTPPPTSTPTATDDEPEPNCPGWVTSGGKLENMVTGMTQAPAAPNTISVVIRMRSSDGNSGVGPFDPARPGANVTVIVQSSKTFDAATVDVSSIKFGPGKAVPISSKLVPSNGQSSDSEAEDWEKSASPGKAGDQAKNLFLSFDARSIGVRCIDHALFLTGKTTNGKAIIGGKQIILNGCKITANK
;
A
#
# COMPACT_ATOMS: atom_id res chain seq x y z
N MET A 1 51.99 -4.07 69.16
CA MET A 1 51.25 -5.29 68.80
C MET A 1 49.79 -5.09 69.20
N ASN A 2 48.90 -4.78 68.26
CA ASN A 2 47.46 -4.72 68.51
C ASN A 2 46.74 -5.18 67.25
N GLN A 3 46.18 -6.38 67.34
CA GLN A 3 45.54 -7.12 66.25
C GLN A 3 44.04 -6.75 66.23
N LYS A 4 43.61 -5.98 65.23
CA LYS A 4 42.19 -5.69 64.99
C LYS A 4 41.56 -6.84 64.19
N VAL A 5 40.60 -7.52 64.81
CA VAL A 5 39.75 -8.54 64.17
C VAL A 5 38.58 -7.82 63.49
N ASN A 6 38.46 -7.98 62.17
CA ASN A 6 37.30 -7.50 61.41
C ASN A 6 36.26 -8.61 61.26
N ALA A 7 35.06 -8.38 61.80
CA ALA A 7 33.91 -9.26 61.67
C ALA A 7 33.34 -9.20 60.25
N ARG A 8 33.27 -10.36 59.58
CA ARG A 8 32.55 -10.54 58.31
C ARG A 8 31.05 -10.71 58.60
N LYS A 9 30.23 -9.75 58.18
CA LYS A 9 28.77 -9.95 58.03
C LYS A 9 28.52 -10.67 56.71
N VAL A 10 27.98 -11.89 56.78
CA VAL A 10 27.47 -12.64 55.64
C VAL A 10 26.02 -12.20 55.42
N LEU A 11 25.74 -11.55 54.28
CA LEU A 11 24.41 -11.17 53.85
C LEU A 11 23.81 -12.34 53.06
N ALA A 12 22.77 -12.98 53.57
CA ALA A 12 22.02 -14.00 52.85
C ALA A 12 21.13 -13.32 51.79
N VAL A 13 21.43 -13.56 50.52
CA VAL A 13 20.59 -13.13 49.39
C VAL A 13 19.53 -14.21 49.16
N GLY A 14 18.28 -13.91 49.54
CA GLY A 14 17.13 -14.74 49.20
C GLY A 14 16.76 -14.56 47.73
N ILE A 15 17.00 -15.56 46.90
CA ILE A 15 16.55 -15.62 45.51
C ILE A 15 15.08 -16.07 45.52
N THR A 16 14.16 -15.13 45.34
CA THR A 16 12.74 -15.43 45.13
C THR A 16 12.52 -15.74 43.65
N THR A 17 12.52 -17.02 43.31
CA THR A 17 12.20 -17.51 41.95
C THR A 17 10.70 -17.33 41.70
N GLY A 18 10.31 -16.18 41.15
CA GLY A 18 8.96 -15.95 40.63
C GLY A 18 8.79 -16.65 39.29
N MET A 19 7.89 -17.64 39.21
CA MET A 19 7.43 -18.19 37.94
C MET A 19 6.65 -17.12 37.17
N LEU A 20 7.30 -16.50 36.19
CA LEU A 20 6.64 -15.70 35.16
C LEU A 20 5.92 -16.65 34.20
N PHE A 21 4.61 -16.78 34.33
CA PHE A 21 3.78 -17.35 33.28
C PHE A 21 3.73 -16.36 32.12
N ALA A 22 4.44 -16.67 31.03
CA ALA A 22 4.25 -15.97 29.77
C ALA A 22 2.85 -16.31 29.25
N VAL A 23 1.89 -15.42 29.52
CA VAL A 23 0.59 -15.43 28.84
C VAL A 23 0.86 -15.01 27.40
N GLY A 24 1.18 -15.97 26.54
CA GLY A 24 1.27 -15.74 25.12
C GLY A 24 -0.14 -15.40 24.61
N ALA A 25 -0.43 -14.11 24.44
CA ALA A 25 -1.58 -13.67 23.67
C ALA A 25 -1.44 -14.28 22.26
N ARG A 26 -2.14 -15.39 22.01
CA ARG A 26 -2.34 -15.87 20.66
C ARG A 26 -3.13 -14.77 19.98
N ALA A 27 -2.53 -14.12 18.99
CA ALA A 27 -3.33 -13.33 18.07
C ALA A 27 -4.26 -14.35 17.41
N ASP A 28 -5.52 -14.35 17.83
CA ASP A 28 -6.53 -15.23 17.31
C ASP A 28 -6.52 -15.12 15.79
N HIS A 29 -6.54 -16.28 15.13
CA HIS A 29 -6.49 -16.37 13.69
C HIS A 29 -7.67 -15.59 13.10
N CYS A 30 -7.38 -14.42 12.54
CA CYS A 30 -8.33 -13.72 11.70
C CYS A 30 -8.55 -14.59 10.46
N THR A 31 -9.72 -15.19 10.34
CA THR A 31 -10.08 -15.94 9.13
C THR A 31 -10.07 -14.98 7.95
N THR A 32 -9.80 -15.51 6.74
CA THR A 32 -9.99 -14.70 5.54
C THR A 32 -11.43 -14.21 5.54
N PRO A 33 -11.64 -12.91 5.45
CA PRO A 33 -12.98 -12.42 5.22
C PRO A 33 -13.46 -13.02 3.90
N PRO A 34 -14.70 -13.51 3.83
CA PRO A 34 -15.28 -14.01 2.58
C PRO A 34 -15.29 -12.95 1.45
N THR A 35 -14.89 -11.71 1.77
CA THR A 35 -14.82 -10.55 0.88
C THR A 35 -13.41 -10.19 0.37
N SER A 36 -12.39 -11.06 0.53
CA SER A 36 -11.02 -10.69 0.12
C SER A 36 -10.78 -10.72 -1.39
N ILE A 37 -10.02 -9.75 -1.88
CA ILE A 37 -9.50 -9.66 -3.27
C ILE A 37 -7.99 -9.49 -3.18
N ASP A 38 -7.25 -10.21 -4.02
CA ASP A 38 -5.82 -10.03 -4.25
C ASP A 38 -5.62 -9.69 -5.74
N ALA A 39 -5.42 -8.39 -6.02
CA ALA A 39 -5.36 -7.87 -7.37
C ALA A 39 -3.95 -7.40 -7.74
N ALA A 40 -3.55 -7.70 -8.98
CA ALA A 40 -2.32 -7.20 -9.57
C ALA A 40 -2.61 -6.43 -10.86
N VAL A 41 -1.89 -5.32 -11.06
CA VAL A 41 -2.00 -4.51 -12.28
C VAL A 41 -0.63 -4.38 -12.90
N SER A 42 -0.51 -4.78 -14.17
CA SER A 42 0.63 -4.38 -15.00
C SER A 42 0.22 -3.25 -15.95
N SER A 43 1.14 -2.33 -16.18
CA SER A 43 0.87 -1.10 -16.93
C SER A 43 2.03 -0.74 -17.84
N SER A 44 1.72 -0.06 -18.94
CA SER A 44 2.70 0.59 -19.81
C SER A 44 2.20 1.96 -20.24
N ALA A 45 3.12 2.84 -20.63
CA ALA A 45 2.78 4.09 -21.29
C ALA A 45 3.63 4.30 -22.54
N SER A 46 3.02 4.83 -23.59
CA SER A 46 3.69 5.28 -24.81
C SER A 46 3.39 6.76 -25.05
N TYR A 47 4.32 7.49 -25.67
CA TYR A 47 4.17 8.91 -25.99
C TYR A 47 3.98 9.09 -27.50
N ASP A 48 2.89 9.74 -27.89
CA ASP A 48 2.63 10.20 -29.24
C ASP A 48 3.12 11.64 -29.37
N ALA A 49 4.23 11.84 -30.08
CA ALA A 49 4.84 13.15 -30.26
C ALA A 49 4.00 14.10 -31.14
N ASN A 50 3.17 13.57 -32.04
CA ASN A 50 2.34 14.39 -32.92
C ASN A 50 1.18 15.02 -32.16
N ASN A 51 0.50 14.21 -31.35
CA ASN A 51 -0.63 14.65 -30.53
C ASN A 51 -0.21 15.21 -29.16
N LYS A 52 1.06 15.00 -28.76
CA LYS A 52 1.61 15.34 -27.44
C LYS A 52 0.82 14.69 -26.30
N LEU A 53 0.44 13.43 -26.51
CA LEU A 53 -0.36 12.64 -25.56
C LEU A 53 0.37 11.36 -25.16
N TYR A 54 0.22 10.98 -23.90
CA TYR A 54 0.61 9.68 -23.40
C TYR A 54 -0.59 8.73 -23.46
N THR A 55 -0.39 7.52 -23.97
CA THR A 55 -1.37 6.44 -23.92
C THR A 55 -1.00 5.47 -22.80
N TYR A 56 -1.85 5.35 -21.79
CA TYR A 56 -1.69 4.43 -20.67
C TYR A 56 -2.48 3.16 -20.95
N SER A 57 -1.84 1.99 -20.84
CA SER A 57 -2.47 0.70 -21.04
C SER A 57 -2.30 -0.17 -19.80
N TYR A 58 -3.37 -0.85 -19.39
CA TYR A 58 -3.40 -1.68 -18.18
C TYR A 58 -3.89 -3.10 -18.46
N LYS A 59 -3.30 -4.04 -17.74
CA LYS A 59 -3.77 -5.40 -17.54
C LYS A 59 -4.10 -5.60 -16.08
N LEU A 60 -5.34 -5.97 -15.79
CA LEU A 60 -5.81 -6.30 -14.46
C LEU A 60 -5.80 -7.83 -14.28
N GLN A 61 -5.31 -8.30 -13.15
CA GLN A 61 -5.33 -9.71 -12.77
C GLN A 61 -5.97 -9.86 -11.39
N ASN A 62 -6.82 -10.88 -11.26
CA ASN A 62 -7.36 -11.32 -9.99
C ASN A 62 -6.68 -12.63 -9.59
N SER A 63 -6.05 -12.67 -8.42
CA SER A 63 -5.32 -13.84 -7.95
C SER A 63 -6.24 -15.07 -7.81
N LYS A 64 -5.66 -16.27 -7.94
CA LYS A 64 -6.39 -17.53 -7.69
C LYS A 64 -6.80 -17.68 -6.23
N THR A 65 -6.15 -16.96 -5.31
CA THR A 65 -6.44 -16.96 -3.88
C THR A 65 -7.51 -15.95 -3.48
N SER A 66 -8.00 -15.13 -4.41
CA SER A 66 -9.10 -14.21 -4.15
C SER A 66 -10.41 -14.95 -3.89
N MET A 67 -11.23 -14.42 -2.98
CA MET A 67 -12.55 -14.95 -2.66
C MET A 67 -13.64 -14.25 -3.50
N LEU A 68 -13.42 -12.99 -3.86
CA LEU A 68 -14.33 -12.21 -4.70
C LEU A 68 -13.84 -12.04 -6.14
N SER A 69 -14.80 -11.88 -7.05
CA SER A 69 -14.55 -11.42 -8.41
C SER A 69 -14.35 -9.90 -8.41
N ILE A 70 -13.51 -9.34 -9.28
CA ILE A 70 -13.34 -7.88 -9.38
C ILE A 70 -14.40 -7.31 -10.32
N GLU A 71 -15.20 -6.36 -9.84
CA GLU A 71 -16.24 -5.71 -10.64
C GLU A 71 -15.91 -4.26 -11.05
N ARG A 72 -14.95 -3.63 -10.37
CA ARG A 72 -14.53 -2.26 -10.64
C ARG A 72 -13.02 -2.10 -10.55
N PHE A 73 -12.49 -1.27 -11.44
CA PHE A 73 -11.09 -0.88 -11.51
C PHE A 73 -11.01 0.64 -11.72
N ILE A 74 -10.23 1.33 -10.89
CA ILE A 74 -10.11 2.78 -10.91
C ILE A 74 -8.63 3.16 -10.96
N VAL A 75 -8.31 4.09 -11.85
CA VAL A 75 -7.01 4.75 -11.91
C VAL A 75 -7.22 6.26 -11.80
N PRO A 76 -6.62 6.94 -10.79
CA PRO A 76 -6.67 8.38 -10.67
C PRO A 76 -6.07 9.08 -11.88
N THR A 77 -6.60 10.25 -12.19
CA THR A 77 -6.12 11.14 -13.25
C THR A 77 -6.04 12.56 -12.70
N TYR A 78 -5.59 13.51 -13.51
CA TYR A 78 -5.51 14.93 -13.13
C TYR A 78 -6.31 15.85 -14.06
N SER A 79 -6.85 15.28 -15.13
CA SER A 79 -7.65 15.96 -16.14
C SER A 79 -8.51 14.93 -16.86
N ASN A 80 -9.57 15.39 -17.52
CA ASN A 80 -10.37 14.53 -18.40
C ASN A 80 -9.48 13.90 -19.47
N PRO A 81 -9.47 12.56 -19.62
CA PRO A 81 -8.72 11.91 -20.69
C PRO A 81 -9.20 12.31 -22.08
N ASN A 82 -8.26 12.39 -23.03
CA ASN A 82 -8.57 12.71 -24.42
C ASN A 82 -9.38 11.59 -25.10
N SER A 83 -9.10 10.34 -24.72
CA SER A 83 -9.82 9.16 -25.16
C SER A 83 -9.67 8.06 -24.13
N SER A 84 -10.56 7.07 -24.16
CA SER A 84 -10.44 5.87 -23.33
C SER A 84 -10.95 4.65 -24.08
N THR A 85 -10.25 3.53 -23.93
CA THR A 85 -10.69 2.21 -24.40
C THR A 85 -11.07 1.36 -23.20
N THR A 86 -12.09 0.53 -23.39
CA THR A 86 -12.61 -0.37 -22.37
C THR A 86 -12.67 -1.78 -22.93
N PRO A 87 -12.34 -2.82 -22.15
CA PRO A 87 -12.52 -4.21 -22.57
C PRO A 87 -13.99 -4.55 -22.83
N ALA A 88 -14.23 -5.62 -23.60
CA ALA A 88 -15.59 -6.12 -23.81
C ALA A 88 -16.31 -6.40 -22.48
N ASN A 89 -17.59 -6.05 -22.42
CA ASN A 89 -18.46 -6.22 -21.24
C ASN A 89 -18.08 -5.40 -19.99
N TRP A 90 -17.16 -4.45 -20.16
CA TRP A 90 -16.91 -3.38 -19.20
C TRP A 90 -17.37 -2.07 -19.83
N TRP A 91 -17.67 -1.09 -18.99
CA TRP A 91 -17.83 0.30 -19.41
C TRP A 91 -16.83 1.17 -18.65
N GLY A 92 -16.25 2.14 -19.35
CA GLY A 92 -15.30 3.09 -18.83
C GLY A 92 -15.89 4.49 -18.83
N ARG A 93 -15.72 5.22 -17.73
CA ARG A 93 -16.15 6.61 -17.63
C ARG A 93 -15.15 7.42 -16.82
N TYR A 94 -14.88 8.63 -17.28
CA TYR A 94 -14.22 9.65 -16.49
C TYR A 94 -15.19 10.24 -15.46
N MET A 95 -14.75 10.33 -14.21
CA MET A 95 -15.49 10.94 -13.10
C MET A 95 -14.64 12.02 -12.45
N ASP A 96 -15.23 13.20 -12.22
CA ASP A 96 -14.59 14.32 -11.51
C ASP A 96 -15.52 14.84 -10.41
N GLU A 97 -15.60 14.07 -9.33
CA GLU A 97 -16.38 14.41 -8.14
C GLU A 97 -15.43 14.97 -7.06
N GLY A 98 -14.55 15.91 -7.45
CA GLY A 98 -13.43 16.39 -6.61
C GLY A 98 -12.23 15.44 -6.57
N TRP A 99 -12.30 14.34 -7.30
CA TRP A 99 -11.23 13.36 -7.46
C TRP A 99 -11.27 12.79 -8.89
N PRO A 100 -10.59 13.45 -9.84
CA PRO A 100 -10.54 13.04 -11.23
C PRO A 100 -10.01 11.62 -11.38
N ARG A 101 -10.74 10.76 -12.10
CA ARG A 101 -10.36 9.35 -12.28
C ARG A 101 -10.96 8.73 -13.52
N MET A 102 -10.26 7.73 -14.04
CA MET A 102 -10.86 6.73 -14.91
C MET A 102 -11.43 5.60 -14.07
N ASN A 103 -12.71 5.33 -14.28
CA ASN A 103 -13.43 4.26 -13.62
C ASN A 103 -13.94 3.29 -14.69
N TRP A 104 -13.48 2.05 -14.63
CA TRP A 104 -14.04 0.96 -15.39
C TRP A 104 -14.83 0.04 -14.46
N SER A 105 -16.03 -0.33 -14.87
CA SER A 105 -16.79 -1.35 -14.16
C SER A 105 -17.56 -2.24 -15.12
N THR A 106 -17.96 -3.40 -14.61
CA THR A 106 -18.73 -4.37 -15.39
C THR A 106 -20.16 -3.88 -15.62
N TYR A 107 -20.76 -4.28 -16.73
CA TYR A 107 -22.19 -4.06 -16.93
C TYR A 107 -23.01 -4.87 -15.92
N LEU A 108 -24.07 -4.26 -15.41
CA LEU A 108 -25.15 -4.96 -14.71
C LEU A 108 -25.97 -5.84 -15.67
N SER A 109 -26.04 -5.44 -16.93
CA SER A 109 -26.83 -6.14 -17.95
C SER A 109 -26.12 -7.43 -18.38
N HIS A 110 -26.89 -8.51 -18.39
CA HIS A 110 -26.53 -9.80 -18.94
C HIS A 110 -26.33 -9.70 -20.47
N PRO A 111 -25.49 -10.58 -21.07
CA PRO A 111 -25.34 -10.62 -22.52
C PRO A 111 -26.69 -10.80 -23.23
N PRO A 112 -26.88 -10.27 -24.45
CA PRO A 112 -28.07 -10.54 -25.25
C PRO A 112 -28.33 -12.04 -25.36
N GLY A 113 -29.57 -12.47 -25.08
CA GLY A 113 -29.96 -13.88 -25.10
C GLY A 113 -29.69 -14.67 -23.81
N VAL A 114 -28.92 -14.12 -22.86
CA VAL A 114 -28.77 -14.69 -21.52
C VAL A 114 -29.84 -14.10 -20.62
N LYS A 115 -30.74 -14.93 -20.09
CA LYS A 115 -31.68 -14.49 -19.05
C LYS A 115 -30.88 -13.99 -17.85
N ALA A 116 -31.21 -12.80 -17.37
CA ALA A 116 -30.76 -12.34 -16.06
C ALA A 116 -30.97 -13.45 -15.03
N PRO A 117 -30.09 -13.61 -14.04
CA PRO A 117 -30.39 -14.49 -12.95
C PRO A 117 -31.60 -13.84 -12.27
N ALA A 118 -32.53 -14.66 -11.78
CA ALA A 118 -33.54 -14.10 -10.90
C ALA A 118 -32.78 -13.33 -9.81
N PRO A 119 -33.16 -12.07 -9.52
CA PRO A 119 -32.55 -11.38 -8.39
C PRO A 119 -32.66 -12.29 -7.17
N THR A 120 -31.62 -12.31 -6.34
CA THR A 120 -31.71 -12.99 -5.04
C THR A 120 -32.88 -12.41 -4.24
N THR A 121 -33.27 -13.06 -3.16
CA THR A 121 -34.28 -12.52 -2.22
C THR A 121 -33.94 -11.11 -1.73
N SER A 122 -32.65 -10.76 -1.71
CA SER A 122 -32.11 -9.45 -1.38
C SER A 122 -32.05 -8.44 -2.55
N GLY A 123 -32.56 -8.78 -3.73
CA GLY A 123 -32.52 -7.93 -4.93
C GLY A 123 -31.14 -7.85 -5.60
N TYR A 124 -30.14 -8.55 -5.06
CA TYR A 124 -28.80 -8.57 -5.61
C TYR A 124 -28.72 -9.34 -6.93
N ARG A 125 -27.95 -8.78 -7.85
CA ARG A 125 -27.71 -9.35 -9.17
C ARG A 125 -26.20 -9.56 -9.31
N PRO A 126 -25.72 -10.82 -9.31
CA PRO A 126 -24.31 -11.13 -9.53
C PRO A 126 -23.79 -10.49 -10.82
N LYS A 127 -22.55 -10.02 -10.78
CA LYS A 127 -21.91 -9.40 -11.95
C LYS A 127 -21.31 -10.48 -12.83
N TYR A 128 -22.00 -10.80 -13.92
CA TYR A 128 -21.58 -11.84 -14.86
C TYR A 128 -20.17 -11.66 -15.40
N PHE A 129 -19.81 -10.41 -15.67
CA PHE A 129 -18.56 -10.07 -16.32
C PHE A 129 -17.46 -9.64 -15.34
N ALA A 130 -17.70 -9.80 -14.03
CA ALA A 130 -16.68 -9.59 -13.03
C ALA A 130 -15.52 -10.56 -13.24
N LEU A 131 -14.30 -10.03 -13.10
CA LEU A 131 -13.07 -10.77 -13.33
C LEU A 131 -12.89 -11.82 -12.22
N LYS A 132 -13.03 -13.10 -12.58
CA LYS A 132 -13.03 -14.20 -11.61
C LYS A 132 -11.65 -14.41 -10.98
N PRO A 133 -11.58 -14.98 -9.77
CA PRO A 133 -10.31 -15.42 -9.20
C PRO A 133 -9.53 -16.32 -10.17
N GLY A 134 -8.27 -15.96 -10.41
CA GLY A 134 -7.37 -16.64 -11.35
C GLY A 134 -7.33 -16.07 -12.77
N ASP A 135 -8.27 -15.19 -13.12
CA ASP A 135 -8.33 -14.61 -14.46
C ASP A 135 -7.51 -13.31 -14.59
N SER A 136 -7.26 -12.91 -15.83
CA SER A 136 -6.69 -11.60 -16.15
C SER A 136 -7.36 -10.99 -17.37
N LEU A 137 -7.44 -9.66 -17.41
CA LEU A 137 -8.12 -8.90 -18.45
C LEU A 137 -7.26 -7.73 -18.91
N ASN A 138 -7.06 -7.65 -20.23
CA ASN A 138 -6.37 -6.55 -20.92
C ASN A 138 -7.38 -5.59 -21.54
N GLY A 139 -6.91 -4.43 -22.00
CA GLY A 139 -7.69 -3.52 -22.86
C GLY A 139 -8.25 -2.29 -22.15
N PHE A 140 -7.88 -2.10 -20.87
CA PHE A 140 -8.10 -0.84 -20.17
C PHE A 140 -7.06 0.16 -20.64
N SER A 141 -7.47 1.25 -21.28
CA SER A 141 -6.53 2.31 -21.65
C SER A 141 -7.18 3.69 -21.68
N PHE A 142 -6.35 4.72 -21.56
CA PHE A 142 -6.77 6.08 -21.79
C PHE A 142 -5.59 6.98 -22.20
N GLN A 143 -5.90 8.13 -22.79
CA GLN A 143 -4.91 9.12 -23.19
C GLN A 143 -4.92 10.34 -22.28
N SER A 144 -3.73 10.84 -21.93
CA SER A 144 -3.56 12.03 -21.07
C SER A 144 -2.38 12.87 -21.54
N PRO A 145 -2.43 14.20 -21.41
CA PRO A 145 -1.29 15.08 -21.71
C PRO A 145 -0.19 14.99 -20.63
N ASN A 146 -0.54 14.52 -19.44
CA ASN A 146 0.40 14.44 -18.33
C ASN A 146 1.35 13.25 -18.49
N PRO A 147 2.65 13.39 -18.12
CA PRO A 147 3.65 12.34 -18.27
C PRO A 147 3.44 11.19 -17.28
N PRO A 148 4.02 10.01 -17.53
CA PRO A 148 3.92 8.88 -16.62
C PRO A 148 4.66 9.14 -15.31
N GLY A 149 4.07 8.66 -14.22
CA GLY A 149 4.67 8.60 -12.89
C GLY A 149 4.12 7.45 -12.08
N VAL A 150 4.47 7.43 -10.80
CA VAL A 150 3.94 6.46 -9.84
C VAL A 150 2.49 6.82 -9.50
N GLY A 151 1.58 5.86 -9.66
CA GLY A 151 0.17 6.04 -9.38
C GLY A 151 -0.39 4.95 -8.47
N MET A 152 -1.51 5.28 -7.85
CA MET A 152 -2.38 4.31 -7.17
C MET A 152 -3.35 3.69 -8.17
N PHE A 153 -3.76 2.46 -7.92
CA PHE A 153 -5.00 1.93 -8.46
C PHE A 153 -5.91 1.46 -7.33
N PHE A 154 -7.20 1.37 -7.61
CA PHE A 154 -8.22 0.88 -6.69
C PHE A 154 -9.04 -0.21 -7.39
N VAL A 155 -9.35 -1.29 -6.68
CA VAL A 155 -10.28 -2.33 -7.15
C VAL A 155 -11.36 -2.63 -6.12
N GLU A 156 -12.55 -2.95 -6.61
CA GLU A 156 -13.70 -3.33 -5.79
C GLU A 156 -14.23 -4.68 -6.26
N GLY A 157 -14.64 -5.49 -5.29
CA GLY A 157 -15.15 -6.84 -5.52
C GLY A 157 -16.65 -6.88 -5.65
N ASP A 158 -17.14 -7.92 -6.33
CA ASP A 158 -18.56 -8.24 -6.39
C ASP A 158 -19.01 -8.87 -5.08
N THR A 159 -19.40 -8.04 -4.11
CA THR A 159 -19.81 -8.49 -2.77
C THR A 159 -21.31 -8.70 -2.74
N PRO A 160 -21.81 -9.94 -2.57
CA PRO A 160 -23.23 -10.16 -2.35
C PRO A 160 -23.67 -9.57 -1.01
N PRO A 161 -24.90 -9.08 -0.89
CA PRO A 161 -25.45 -8.71 0.40
C PRO A 161 -25.43 -9.93 1.33
N PRO A 162 -25.21 -9.73 2.64
CA PRO A 162 -25.22 -10.81 3.60
C PRO A 162 -26.55 -11.57 3.53
N THR A 163 -26.47 -12.90 3.53
CA THR A 163 -27.63 -13.80 3.40
C THR A 163 -28.29 -14.13 4.73
N SER A 164 -27.62 -13.88 5.86
CA SER A 164 -28.18 -14.08 7.19
C SER A 164 -29.01 -12.87 7.62
N THR A 165 -30.20 -13.13 8.17
CA THR A 165 -30.88 -12.15 9.01
C THR A 165 -29.96 -11.89 10.20
N PRO A 166 -29.56 -10.63 10.48
CA PRO A 166 -28.69 -10.35 11.63
C PRO A 166 -29.35 -10.93 12.87
N THR A 167 -28.70 -11.92 13.49
CA THR A 167 -29.14 -12.38 14.80
C THR A 167 -28.66 -11.38 15.84
N ALA A 168 -29.38 -11.20 16.95
CA ALA A 168 -28.95 -10.28 18.03
C ALA A 168 -27.60 -10.69 18.67
N THR A 169 -27.05 -11.84 18.29
CA THR A 169 -25.72 -12.32 18.66
C THR A 169 -24.66 -12.09 17.56
N ASP A 170 -25.04 -11.55 16.40
CA ASP A 170 -24.14 -11.02 15.36
C ASP A 170 -23.72 -9.57 15.65
N ASP A 171 -23.80 -9.13 16.92
CA ASP A 171 -22.96 -8.01 17.36
C ASP A 171 -21.51 -8.43 17.07
N GLU A 172 -20.91 -7.70 16.13
CA GLU A 172 -19.60 -7.89 15.51
C GLU A 172 -18.66 -8.68 16.45
N PRO A 173 -18.28 -9.94 16.13
CA PRO A 173 -17.53 -10.77 17.07
C PRO A 173 -16.21 -10.07 17.38
N GLU A 174 -16.13 -9.52 18.59
CA GLU A 174 -14.85 -9.09 19.13
C GLU A 174 -13.91 -10.31 19.13
N PRO A 175 -12.69 -10.17 18.59
CA PRO A 175 -12.04 -8.91 18.22
C PRO A 175 -12.28 -8.53 16.75
N ASN A 176 -12.74 -7.30 16.53
CA ASN A 176 -12.65 -6.62 15.23
C ASN A 176 -11.25 -6.83 14.68
N CYS A 177 -11.15 -7.59 13.58
CA CYS A 177 -9.87 -7.87 12.95
C CYS A 177 -9.17 -6.53 12.73
N PRO A 178 -8.00 -6.27 13.36
CA PRO A 178 -7.34 -4.98 13.27
C PRO A 178 -7.08 -4.61 11.81
N GLY A 179 -7.54 -3.42 11.39
CA GLY A 179 -7.39 -2.92 10.02
C GLY A 179 -8.65 -2.93 9.15
N TRP A 180 -9.80 -3.40 9.67
CA TRP A 180 -11.10 -3.24 9.03
C TRP A 180 -11.72 -1.91 9.43
N VAL A 181 -11.95 -1.02 8.45
CA VAL A 181 -12.64 0.25 8.65
C VAL A 181 -13.96 0.17 7.89
N THR A 182 -15.07 -0.07 8.57
CA THR A 182 -16.40 -0.15 7.95
C THR A 182 -17.07 1.21 7.80
N SER A 183 -16.58 2.22 8.53
CA SER A 183 -17.09 3.60 8.53
C SER A 183 -16.44 4.52 7.51
N GLY A 184 -15.53 3.99 6.68
CA GLY A 184 -14.78 4.77 5.70
C GLY A 184 -15.59 5.17 4.47
N GLY A 185 -15.16 6.23 3.80
CA GLY A 185 -15.70 6.58 2.48
C GLY A 185 -15.55 5.42 1.50
N LYS A 186 -16.38 5.34 0.46
CA LYS A 186 -16.43 4.20 -0.49
C LYS A 186 -15.06 3.71 -1.01
N LEU A 187 -14.11 4.62 -1.19
CA LEU A 187 -12.76 4.31 -1.69
C LEU A 187 -11.85 3.70 -0.62
N GLU A 188 -12.09 4.01 0.65
CA GLU A 188 -11.33 3.45 1.75
C GLU A 188 -11.55 1.94 1.83
N ASN A 189 -12.70 1.45 1.36
CA ASN A 189 -13.02 0.02 1.35
C ASN A 189 -12.53 -0.72 0.09
N MET A 190 -11.87 -0.02 -0.84
CA MET A 190 -11.31 -0.63 -2.04
C MET A 190 -9.89 -1.13 -1.77
N VAL A 191 -9.53 -2.24 -2.42
CA VAL A 191 -8.15 -2.74 -2.40
C VAL A 191 -7.28 -1.77 -3.20
N THR A 192 -6.15 -1.38 -2.62
CA THR A 192 -5.23 -0.41 -3.21
C THR A 192 -3.91 -1.04 -3.63
N GLY A 193 -3.35 -0.57 -4.74
CA GLY A 193 -2.03 -1.01 -5.18
C GLY A 193 -1.32 0.04 -6.02
N MET A 194 -0.13 -0.31 -6.50
CA MET A 194 0.74 0.57 -7.29
C MET A 194 0.69 0.23 -8.78
N THR A 195 0.62 1.26 -9.62
CA THR A 195 0.69 1.16 -11.08
C THR A 195 1.39 2.38 -11.67
N GLN A 196 1.62 2.39 -12.98
CA GLN A 196 2.01 3.59 -13.71
C GLN A 196 0.75 4.39 -14.08
N ALA A 197 0.68 5.64 -13.66
CA ALA A 197 -0.44 6.53 -13.97
C ALA A 197 0.09 7.88 -14.48
N PRO A 198 -0.76 8.76 -15.02
CA PRO A 198 -0.36 10.13 -15.25
C PRO A 198 0.09 10.75 -13.93
N ALA A 199 1.18 11.51 -13.93
CA ALA A 199 1.64 12.31 -12.79
C ALA A 199 0.94 13.68 -12.81
N ALA A 200 0.73 14.30 -11.65
CA ALA A 200 0.18 15.66 -11.65
C ALA A 200 1.18 16.61 -12.32
N PRO A 201 0.72 17.67 -13.01
CA PRO A 201 1.60 18.76 -13.42
C PRO A 201 2.45 19.22 -12.23
N ASN A 202 3.74 19.48 -12.47
CA ASN A 202 4.68 19.90 -11.44
C ASN A 202 4.89 18.90 -10.28
N THR A 203 4.57 17.62 -10.48
CA THR A 203 4.91 16.55 -9.53
C THR A 203 6.16 15.81 -9.96
N ILE A 204 7.09 15.60 -9.03
CA ILE A 204 8.27 14.76 -9.22
C ILE A 204 7.98 13.36 -8.70
N SER A 205 8.08 12.35 -9.56
CA SER A 205 8.08 10.95 -9.11
C SER A 205 9.45 10.62 -8.52
N VAL A 206 9.46 10.26 -7.24
CA VAL A 206 10.68 9.90 -6.50
C VAL A 206 10.74 8.41 -6.26
N VAL A 207 11.94 7.84 -6.33
CA VAL A 207 12.16 6.45 -5.97
C VAL A 207 12.26 6.35 -4.46
N ILE A 208 11.41 5.53 -3.84
CA ILE A 208 11.48 5.23 -2.42
C ILE A 208 11.86 3.78 -2.15
N ARG A 209 12.62 3.58 -1.08
CA ARG A 209 12.85 2.27 -0.47
C ARG A 209 12.34 2.28 0.96
N MET A 210 12.11 1.10 1.51
CA MET A 210 11.58 0.93 2.84
C MET A 210 12.40 -0.12 3.60
N ARG A 211 12.53 0.06 4.91
CA ARG A 211 13.29 -0.79 5.82
C ARG A 211 12.59 -0.86 7.17
N SER A 212 12.60 -2.02 7.81
CA SER A 212 12.21 -2.20 9.21
C SER A 212 13.33 -1.77 10.16
N SER A 213 12.98 -1.43 11.39
CA SER A 213 13.95 -1.02 12.42
C SER A 213 15.08 -2.02 12.69
N ASP A 214 14.86 -3.31 12.41
CA ASP A 214 15.83 -4.41 12.62
C ASP A 214 16.92 -4.47 11.54
N GLY A 215 16.83 -3.66 10.48
CA GLY A 215 17.83 -3.63 9.42
C GLY A 215 17.69 -4.63 8.30
N ASN A 216 16.70 -5.51 8.35
CA ASN A 216 16.42 -6.36 7.21
C ASN A 216 15.90 -5.54 6.03
N SER A 217 16.53 -5.75 4.87
CA SER A 217 16.35 -4.98 3.63
C SER A 217 15.22 -5.49 2.72
N GLY A 218 14.52 -6.54 3.16
CA GLY A 218 13.13 -6.72 2.74
C GLY A 218 12.27 -5.81 3.59
N VAL A 219 11.21 -5.22 3.04
CA VAL A 219 10.08 -4.90 3.90
C VAL A 219 9.61 -6.24 4.43
N GLY A 220 10.20 -6.65 5.57
CA GLY A 220 9.71 -7.77 6.36
C GLY A 220 8.22 -7.53 6.47
N PRO A 221 7.39 -8.55 6.25
CA PRO A 221 6.05 -8.23 5.83
C PRO A 221 5.33 -7.45 6.93
N PHE A 222 4.69 -6.34 6.54
CA PHE A 222 4.00 -5.44 7.46
C PHE A 222 2.92 -6.24 8.17
N ASP A 223 2.94 -6.29 9.49
CA ASP A 223 1.87 -6.87 10.28
C ASP A 223 1.00 -5.73 10.83
N PRO A 224 -0.18 -5.46 10.24
CA PRO A 224 -1.09 -4.43 10.75
C PRO A 224 -1.59 -4.70 12.17
N ALA A 225 -1.65 -5.97 12.59
CA ALA A 225 -2.12 -6.35 13.93
C ALA A 225 -1.01 -6.21 14.97
N ARG A 226 0.25 -6.30 14.55
CA ARG A 226 1.44 -6.09 15.38
C ARG A 226 2.37 -5.13 14.67
N PRO A 227 1.98 -3.84 14.54
CA PRO A 227 2.82 -2.87 13.89
C PRO A 227 4.12 -2.84 14.69
N GLY A 228 5.19 -3.29 14.02
CA GLY A 228 6.50 -3.42 14.62
C GLY A 228 7.05 -2.07 15.06
N ALA A 229 8.34 -2.03 15.37
CA ALA A 229 9.03 -0.76 15.57
C ALA A 229 9.04 0.10 14.29
N ASN A 230 9.62 1.30 14.41
CA ASN A 230 9.60 2.34 13.38
C ASN A 230 9.99 1.84 11.99
N VAL A 231 9.34 2.39 10.97
CA VAL A 231 9.62 2.14 9.56
C VAL A 231 10.51 3.24 9.04
N THR A 232 11.59 2.89 8.36
CA THR A 232 12.43 3.86 7.67
C THR A 232 12.13 3.85 6.17
N VAL A 233 11.78 5.01 5.63
CA VAL A 233 11.64 5.27 4.19
C VAL A 233 12.85 6.04 3.71
N ILE A 234 13.43 5.59 2.61
CA ILE A 234 14.60 6.23 1.99
C ILE A 234 14.13 6.82 0.66
N VAL A 235 14.14 8.14 0.55
CA VAL A 235 13.92 8.86 -0.70
C VAL A 235 15.26 8.98 -1.41
N GLN A 236 15.38 8.34 -2.58
CA GLN A 236 16.63 8.26 -3.31
C GLN A 236 16.83 9.49 -4.20
N SER A 237 18.02 10.09 -4.12
CA SER A 237 18.46 11.07 -5.10
C SER A 237 18.71 10.41 -6.46
N SER A 238 18.59 11.20 -7.52
CA SER A 238 18.82 10.76 -8.90
C SER A 238 19.46 11.89 -9.71
N LYS A 239 19.73 11.66 -11.00
CA LYS A 239 20.24 12.70 -11.91
C LYS A 239 19.36 13.95 -11.98
N THR A 240 18.06 13.77 -11.82
CA THR A 240 17.06 14.82 -12.02
C THR A 240 16.36 15.23 -10.73
N PHE A 241 16.79 14.69 -9.59
CA PHE A 241 16.16 14.95 -8.30
C PHE A 241 17.18 14.87 -7.17
N ASP A 242 17.25 15.94 -6.37
CA ASP A 242 18.04 15.99 -5.15
C ASP A 242 17.12 15.89 -3.93
N ALA A 243 17.24 14.81 -3.19
CA ALA A 243 16.45 14.55 -1.99
C ALA A 243 16.73 15.55 -0.85
N ALA A 244 17.86 16.27 -0.89
CA ALA A 244 18.13 17.37 0.05
C ALA A 244 17.20 18.58 -0.16
N THR A 245 16.53 18.67 -1.32
CA THR A 245 15.55 19.73 -1.59
C THR A 245 14.15 19.40 -1.07
N VAL A 246 13.94 18.26 -0.42
CA VAL A 246 12.63 17.89 0.14
C VAL A 246 12.35 18.67 1.40
N ASP A 247 11.16 19.29 1.48
CA ASP A 247 10.64 19.85 2.72
C ASP A 247 10.06 18.71 3.57
N VAL A 248 10.83 18.26 4.56
CA VAL A 248 10.47 17.15 5.45
C VAL A 248 9.14 17.40 6.17
N SER A 249 8.80 18.65 6.50
CA SER A 249 7.58 18.99 7.24
C SER A 249 6.29 18.76 6.42
N SER A 250 6.42 18.78 5.09
CA SER A 250 5.33 18.54 4.15
C SER A 250 5.05 17.05 3.92
N ILE A 251 5.91 16.15 4.41
CA ILE A 251 5.84 14.73 4.09
C ILE A 251 4.68 14.04 4.80
N LYS A 252 3.95 13.22 4.05
CA LYS A 252 2.91 12.30 4.52
C LYS A 252 3.16 10.91 3.94
N PHE A 253 3.02 9.87 4.77
CA PHE A 253 3.24 8.49 4.35
C PHE A 253 2.10 7.55 4.75
N GLY A 254 1.64 6.74 3.79
CA GLY A 254 0.60 5.73 3.98
C GLY A 254 -0.82 6.28 4.17
N PRO A 255 -1.81 5.39 4.35
CA PRO A 255 -3.23 5.76 4.51
C PRO A 255 -3.49 6.67 5.72
N GLY A 256 -2.78 6.45 6.83
CA GLY A 256 -2.85 7.25 8.05
C GLY A 256 -2.19 8.63 7.92
N LYS A 257 -1.57 8.94 6.78
CA LYS A 257 -0.85 10.20 6.51
C LYS A 257 0.20 10.51 7.58
N ALA A 258 0.96 9.48 7.98
CA ALA A 258 2.01 9.58 8.99
C ALA A 258 3.00 10.70 8.64
N VAL A 259 3.41 11.44 9.66
CA VAL A 259 4.52 12.40 9.58
C VAL A 259 5.82 11.74 10.02
N PRO A 260 6.97 12.13 9.43
CA PRO A 260 8.24 11.59 9.87
C PRO A 260 8.54 12.01 11.32
N ILE A 261 8.92 11.05 12.16
CA ILE A 261 9.36 11.29 13.54
C ILE A 261 10.83 11.72 13.61
N SER A 262 11.61 11.38 12.58
CA SER A 262 12.99 11.83 12.41
C SER A 262 13.38 11.81 10.93
N SER A 263 14.41 12.58 10.59
CA SER A 263 14.96 12.63 9.24
C SER A 263 16.47 12.84 9.25
N LYS A 264 17.19 12.22 8.32
CA LYS A 264 18.62 12.46 8.10
C LYS A 264 18.98 12.40 6.61
N LEU A 265 19.92 13.25 6.18
CA LEU A 265 20.52 13.17 4.84
C LEU A 265 21.81 12.35 4.92
N VAL A 266 21.94 11.36 4.03
CA VAL A 266 23.09 10.44 3.98
C VAL A 266 23.71 10.50 2.58
N PRO A 267 25.04 10.63 2.44
CA PRO A 267 25.71 10.57 1.14
C PRO A 267 25.32 9.32 0.34
N SER A 268 25.06 9.46 -0.95
CA SER A 268 24.63 8.34 -1.80
C SER A 268 25.77 7.41 -2.21
N ASN A 269 27.02 7.81 -1.98
CA ASN A 269 28.21 7.12 -2.47
C ASN A 269 28.78 6.06 -1.50
N GLY A 270 28.08 5.76 -0.40
CA GLY A 270 28.49 4.73 0.54
C GLY A 270 29.82 4.99 1.26
N GLN A 271 30.33 6.23 1.21
CA GLN A 271 31.51 6.66 1.96
C GLN A 271 31.12 7.24 3.32
N SER A 272 30.12 6.65 3.96
CA SER A 272 29.92 6.85 5.39
C SER A 272 31.05 6.10 6.12
N SER A 273 31.91 6.83 6.83
CA SER A 273 32.99 6.27 7.67
C SER A 273 32.46 5.55 8.92
N ASP A 274 31.16 5.67 9.18
CA ASP A 274 30.51 4.95 10.26
C ASP A 274 30.35 3.50 9.80
N SER A 275 30.89 2.54 10.57
CA SER A 275 30.80 1.10 10.30
C SER A 275 29.37 0.53 10.30
N GLU A 276 28.36 1.40 10.39
CA GLU A 276 26.94 1.13 10.18
C GLU A 276 26.48 1.44 8.73
N ALA A 277 27.40 1.88 7.85
CA ALA A 277 27.19 1.94 6.40
C ALA A 277 27.03 0.52 5.85
N GLU A 278 25.86 -0.07 6.10
CA GLU A 278 25.50 -1.40 5.66
C GLU A 278 25.65 -1.51 4.13
N ASP A 279 26.02 -2.72 3.66
CA ASP A 279 26.39 -3.06 2.28
C ASP A 279 25.40 -2.61 1.18
N TRP A 280 24.20 -2.14 1.52
CA TRP A 280 23.23 -1.65 0.57
C TRP A 280 23.45 -0.20 0.13
N GLU A 281 24.22 0.61 0.85
CA GLU A 281 24.72 1.89 0.31
C GLU A 281 25.55 1.66 -0.97
N LYS A 282 26.18 0.48 -1.09
CA LYS A 282 26.91 0.04 -2.29
C LYS A 282 25.96 -0.49 -3.40
N SER A 283 24.75 -0.94 -3.06
CA SER A 283 23.79 -1.56 -4.00
C SER A 283 22.70 -0.61 -4.50
N ALA A 284 22.59 0.59 -3.93
CA ALA A 284 21.93 1.70 -4.60
C ALA A 284 22.75 2.05 -5.85
N SER A 285 22.47 1.35 -6.96
CA SER A 285 23.17 1.55 -8.23
C SER A 285 23.30 3.05 -8.47
N PRO A 286 24.54 3.58 -8.55
CA PRO A 286 24.76 5.00 -8.71
C PRO A 286 24.19 5.35 -10.07
N GLY A 287 22.98 5.88 -10.08
CA GLY A 287 22.41 6.48 -11.27
C GLY A 287 23.14 7.79 -11.55
N LYS A 288 24.47 7.81 -11.64
CA LYS A 288 25.38 8.97 -11.81
C LYS A 288 24.77 10.32 -11.36
N ALA A 289 24.11 10.36 -10.21
CA ALA A 289 23.93 11.62 -9.52
C ALA A 289 25.34 11.98 -9.06
N GLY A 290 25.80 13.21 -9.32
CA GLY A 290 27.19 13.59 -9.04
C GLY A 290 27.60 13.22 -7.61
N ASP A 291 28.91 13.15 -7.36
CA ASP A 291 29.53 12.62 -6.12
C ASP A 291 29.03 13.24 -4.79
N GLN A 292 28.18 14.28 -4.86
CA GLN A 292 27.59 14.99 -3.74
C GLN A 292 26.11 14.67 -3.45
N ALA A 293 25.47 13.79 -4.24
CA ALA A 293 24.05 13.49 -4.05
C ALA A 293 23.80 12.83 -2.68
N LYS A 294 22.78 13.30 -1.94
CA LYS A 294 22.40 12.73 -0.63
C LYS A 294 21.03 12.09 -0.72
N ASN A 295 20.85 10.92 -0.12
CA ASN A 295 19.55 10.29 0.07
C ASN A 295 18.92 10.83 1.36
N LEU A 296 17.58 10.93 1.37
CA LEU A 296 16.84 11.37 2.55
C LEU A 296 16.22 10.15 3.25
N PHE A 297 16.62 9.90 4.48
CA PHE A 297 16.08 8.86 5.34
C PHE A 297 15.04 9.49 6.25
N LEU A 298 13.88 8.86 6.33
CA LEU A 298 12.73 9.32 7.09
C LEU A 298 12.24 8.15 7.95
N SER A 299 12.20 8.31 9.27
CA SER A 299 11.59 7.30 10.13
C SER A 299 10.15 7.69 10.46
N PHE A 300 9.27 6.70 10.51
CA PHE A 300 7.85 6.84 10.82
C PHE A 300 7.47 5.85 11.91
N ASP A 301 6.55 6.25 12.78
CA ASP A 301 5.88 5.29 13.67
C ASP A 301 4.97 4.37 12.85
N ALA A 302 5.19 3.06 12.92
CA ALA A 302 4.49 2.08 12.11
C ALA A 302 2.97 2.12 12.31
N ARG A 303 2.50 2.45 13.52
CA ARG A 303 1.06 2.58 13.82
C ARG A 303 0.45 3.77 13.09
N SER A 304 1.13 4.92 13.14
CA SER A 304 0.67 6.15 12.46
C SER A 304 0.54 6.02 10.93
N ILE A 305 1.24 5.07 10.31
CA ILE A 305 1.13 4.80 8.87
C ILE A 305 -0.28 4.30 8.51
N GLY A 306 -0.95 3.60 9.42
CA GLY A 306 -2.31 3.12 9.21
C GLY A 306 -2.43 2.06 8.11
N VAL A 307 -1.43 1.17 7.98
CA VAL A 307 -1.48 0.05 7.03
C VAL A 307 -2.62 -0.89 7.39
N ARG A 308 -3.40 -1.33 6.41
CA ARG A 308 -4.51 -2.29 6.58
C ARG A 308 -4.25 -3.56 5.79
N CYS A 309 -5.01 -4.60 6.08
CA CYS A 309 -4.90 -5.89 5.37
C CYS A 309 -5.28 -5.84 3.88
N ILE A 310 -5.87 -4.74 3.42
CA ILE A 310 -6.29 -4.51 2.02
C ILE A 310 -5.33 -3.61 1.23
N ASP A 311 -4.24 -3.14 1.86
CA ASP A 311 -3.27 -2.25 1.22
C ASP A 311 -2.10 -3.06 0.65
N HIS A 312 -1.91 -3.03 -0.67
CA HIS A 312 -0.78 -3.71 -1.34
C HIS A 312 0.37 -2.75 -1.69
N ALA A 313 0.19 -1.46 -1.42
CA ALA A 313 1.23 -0.46 -1.63
C ALA A 313 1.08 0.70 -0.64
N LEU A 314 2.21 1.35 -0.35
CA LEU A 314 2.25 2.59 0.43
C LEU A 314 2.81 3.71 -0.43
N PHE A 315 2.28 4.91 -0.19
CA PHE A 315 2.63 6.10 -0.93
C PHE A 315 3.18 7.16 0.01
N LEU A 316 4.27 7.78 -0.43
CA LEU A 316 4.86 8.96 0.15
C LEU A 316 4.46 10.16 -0.70
N THR A 317 3.94 11.19 -0.06
CA THR A 317 3.65 12.48 -0.70
C THR A 317 4.33 13.59 0.08
N GLY A 318 4.61 14.70 -0.58
CA GLY A 318 5.19 15.88 0.05
C GLY A 318 5.50 16.95 -0.97
N LYS A 319 6.38 17.87 -0.60
CA LYS A 319 6.86 18.95 -1.44
C LYS A 319 8.37 19.12 -1.29
N THR A 320 8.98 19.70 -2.31
CA THR A 320 10.31 20.30 -2.21
C THR A 320 10.24 21.67 -1.54
N THR A 321 11.38 22.20 -1.13
CA THR A 321 11.52 23.54 -0.52
C THR A 321 11.10 24.68 -1.45
N ASN A 322 11.08 24.44 -2.77
CA ASN A 322 10.52 25.37 -3.76
C ASN A 322 9.05 25.08 -4.13
N GLY A 323 8.36 24.21 -3.38
CA GLY A 323 6.93 23.97 -3.48
C GLY A 323 6.49 22.96 -4.55
N LYS A 324 7.41 22.32 -5.29
CA LYS A 324 7.03 21.25 -6.24
C LYS A 324 6.56 20.02 -5.48
N ALA A 325 5.46 19.42 -5.92
CA ALA A 325 4.95 18.21 -5.29
C ALA A 325 5.89 17.03 -5.56
N ILE A 326 5.99 16.09 -4.62
CA ILE A 326 6.68 14.82 -4.81
C ILE A 326 5.73 13.65 -4.51
N ILE A 327 5.89 12.57 -5.25
CA ILE A 327 5.19 11.30 -4.99
C ILE A 327 6.15 10.13 -5.15
N GLY A 328 6.16 9.23 -4.17
CA GLY A 328 6.85 7.95 -4.24
C GLY A 328 5.90 6.84 -3.84
N GLY A 329 6.10 5.63 -4.37
CA GLY A 329 5.29 4.47 -4.03
C GLY A 329 6.14 3.23 -3.87
N LYS A 330 5.69 2.32 -3.01
CA LYS A 330 6.34 1.03 -2.78
C LYS A 330 5.27 -0.04 -2.56
N GLN A 331 5.35 -1.13 -3.32
CA GLN A 331 4.59 -2.34 -3.00
C GLN A 331 5.04 -2.92 -1.67
N ILE A 332 4.09 -3.35 -0.86
CA ILE A 332 4.33 -3.98 0.43
C ILE A 332 3.86 -5.43 0.41
N ILE A 333 4.51 -6.25 1.22
CA ILE A 333 4.04 -7.60 1.54
C ILE A 333 3.47 -7.50 2.95
N LEU A 334 2.29 -8.06 3.18
CA LEU A 334 1.65 -8.08 4.50
C LEU A 334 1.89 -9.44 5.19
N ASN A 335 2.18 -9.42 6.49
CA ASN A 335 2.20 -10.57 7.38
C ASN A 335 0.99 -10.51 8.28
N GLY A 336 0.58 -11.66 8.81
CA GLY A 336 -0.57 -11.73 9.73
C GLY A 336 -1.92 -11.55 9.02
N CYS A 337 -1.96 -10.87 7.88
CA CYS A 337 -3.10 -10.79 6.97
C CYS A 337 -3.24 -12.06 6.10
N LYS A 338 -3.00 -13.25 6.66
CA LYS A 338 -3.11 -14.49 5.90
C LYS A 338 -4.58 -14.73 5.55
N ILE A 339 -4.82 -14.69 4.25
CA ILE A 339 -6.03 -15.21 3.62
C ILE A 339 -5.97 -16.76 3.69
N THR A 340 -6.27 -17.37 4.84
CA THR A 340 -6.60 -18.82 4.88
C THR A 340 -8.02 -19.05 4.35
N ALA A 341 -8.13 -19.57 3.12
CA ALA A 341 -9.40 -20.11 2.63
C ALA A 341 -9.81 -21.27 3.55
N ASN A 342 -10.98 -21.16 4.18
CA ASN A 342 -11.60 -22.31 4.82
C ASN A 342 -11.90 -23.33 3.71
N LYS A 343 -11.30 -24.52 3.79
CA LYS A 343 -11.59 -25.65 2.91
C LYS A 343 -12.92 -26.29 3.29
#